data_AF-A0A0W8J9Q2-F1
#
_entry.id   AF-A0A0W8J9Q2-F1
#
_cell.length_a   1.000
_cell.length_b   1.000
_cell.length_c   1.000
_cell.angle_alpha   90.00
_cell.angle_beta   90.00
_cell.angle_gamma   90.00
#
_symmetry.space_group_name_H-M   'P 1'
#
loop_
_entity.id
_entity.type
_entity.pdbx_description
1 polymer ?
#
loop_
_entity_poly.entity_id
_entity_poly.type
_entity_poly.pdbx_seq_one_letter_code
_entity_poly.pdbx_strand_id
1 'polypeptide(L)' 'MSNSQPNLHLTARGYLIDFLATSTAPSVDQNELREILLFLNNLITFDEINLIKEDVEGVL' A
#
# COMPACT_ATOMS: atom_id res chain seq x y z
N MET A 1 -9.75 -6.00 25.07
CA MET A 1 -8.56 -6.47 24.33
C MET A 1 -8.50 -5.64 23.07
N SER A 2 -7.51 -4.76 22.95
CA SER A 2 -7.33 -3.95 21.75
C SER A 2 -7.09 -4.89 20.57
N ASN A 3 -8.04 -4.95 19.63
CA ASN A 3 -7.82 -5.55 18.32
C ASN A 3 -6.75 -4.73 17.62
N SER A 4 -5.48 -5.05 17.88
CA SER A 4 -4.36 -4.60 17.09
C SER A 4 -4.38 -5.38 15.78
N GLN A 5 -5.40 -5.15 14.96
CA GLN A 5 -5.29 -5.55 13.56
C GLN A 5 -4.03 -4.83 13.03
N PRO A 6 -3.09 -5.57 12.43
CA PRO A 6 -1.93 -4.94 11.80
C PRO A 6 -2.43 -3.84 10.88
N ASN A 7 -1.84 -2.64 10.97
CA ASN A 7 -2.13 -1.60 9.98
C ASN A 7 -1.61 -2.11 8.63
N LEU A 8 -2.51 -2.77 7.90
CA LEU A 8 -2.20 -3.53 6.69
C LEU A 8 -1.70 -2.58 5.61
N HIS A 9 -2.30 -1.39 5.51
CA HIS A 9 -1.89 -0.35 4.56
C HIS A 9 -0.47 0.15 4.83
N LEU A 10 -0.13 0.42 6.09
CA LEU A 10 1.22 0.83 6.49
C LEU A 10 2.24 -0.28 6.19
N THR A 11 1.89 -1.52 6.51
CA THR A 11 2.75 -2.69 6.28
C THR A 11 2.97 -2.93 4.79
N ALA A 12 1.91 -2.85 3.98
CA ALA A 12 1.97 -2.99 2.53
C ALA A 12 2.84 -1.89 1.89
N ARG A 13 2.69 -0.63 2.33
CA ARG A 13 3.58 0.47 1.89
C ARG A 13 5.05 0.20 2.20
N GLY A 14 5.35 -0.33 3.38
CA GLY A 14 6.70 -0.76 3.75
C GLY A 14 7.27 -1.77 2.75
N TYR A 15 6.50 -2.82 2.43
CA TYR A 15 6.92 -3.82 1.46
C TYR A 15 7.14 -3.26 0.05
N LEU A 16 6.34 -2.30 -0.41
CA LEU A 16 6.55 -1.66 -1.72
C LEU A 16 7.89 -0.89 -1.77
N ILE A 17 8.24 -0.20 -0.69
CA ILE A 17 9.52 0.54 -0.58
C ILE A 17 10.70 -0.44 -0.52
N ASP A 18 10.59 -1.49 0.29
CA ASP A 18 11.62 -2.51 0.40
C ASP A 18 11.84 -3.21 -0.93
N PHE A 19 10.77 -3.50 -1.67
CA PHE A 19 10.85 -4.11 -2.99
C PHE A 19 11.56 -3.20 -4.00
N LEU A 20 11.29 -1.89 -3.98
CA LEU A 20 12.03 -0.92 -4.80
C LEU A 20 13.52 -0.91 -4.45
N ALA A 21 13.85 -0.92 -3.16
CA ALA A 21 15.23 -0.84 -2.69
C ALA A 21 16.03 -2.11 -2.98
N THR A 22 15.37 -3.27 -3.00
CA THR A 22 16.02 -4.59 -3.14
C THR A 22 15.99 -5.14 -4.56
N SER A 23 15.09 -4.66 -5.43
CA SER A 23 14.96 -5.10 -6.83
C SER A 23 16.00 -4.45 -7.73
N THR A 24 17.26 -4.91 -7.61
CA THR A 24 18.42 -4.37 -8.34
C THR A 24 18.92 -5.28 -9.47
N ALA A 25 18.18 -6.35 -9.80
CA ALA A 25 18.56 -7.27 -10.85
C ALA A 25 18.64 -6.56 -12.22
N PRO A 26 19.68 -6.79 -13.04
CA PRO A 26 19.85 -6.10 -14.34
C PRO A 26 18.73 -6.34 -15.35
N SER A 27 17.93 -7.38 -15.17
CA SER A 27 16.78 -7.72 -16.01
C SER A 27 15.51 -6.94 -15.65
N VAL A 28 15.53 -6.14 -14.58
CA VAL A 28 14.36 -5.38 -14.10
C VAL A 28 14.40 -3.98 -14.69
N ASP A 29 13.37 -3.63 -15.46
CA ASP A 29 13.14 -2.25 -15.87
C ASP A 29 12.70 -1.42 -14.66
N GLN A 30 13.58 -0.49 -14.24
CA GLN A 30 13.36 0.34 -13.06
C GLN A 30 12.26 1.40 -13.27
N ASN A 31 11.97 1.77 -14.51
CA ASN A 31 10.89 2.69 -14.81
C ASN A 31 9.55 1.96 -14.72
N GLU A 32 9.44 0.79 -15.36
CA GLU A 32 8.24 -0.05 -15.25
C GLU A 32 7.96 -0.44 -13.80
N LEU A 33 8.99 -0.85 -13.07
CA LEU A 33 8.89 -1.15 -11.64
C LEU A 33 8.34 0.04 -10.84
N ARG A 34 8.86 1.26 -11.09
CA ARG A 34 8.40 2.46 -10.39
C ARG A 34 6.92 2.75 -10.68
N GLU A 35 6.48 2.59 -11.93
CA GLU A 35 5.08 2.80 -12.32
C GLU A 35 4.16 1.78 -11.66
N ILE A 36 4.56 0.50 -11.62
CA ILE A 36 3.81 -0.57 -10.95
C ILE A 36 3.69 -0.28 -9.45
N LEU A 37 4.79 0.08 -8.78
CA LEU A 37 4.77 0.37 -7.35
C LEU A 37 3.93 1.61 -7.02
N LEU A 38 3.95 2.63 -7.88
CA LEU A 38 3.09 3.81 -7.75
C LEU A 38 1.60 3.42 -7.89
N PHE A 39 1.26 2.59 -8.87
CA PHE A 39 -0.09 2.07 -9.05
C PHE A 39 -0.57 1.32 -7.80
N LEU A 40 0.26 0.43 -7.25
CA LEU A 40 -0.07 -0.32 -6.03
C LEU A 40 -0.24 0.60 -4.81
N ASN A 41 0.62 1.60 -4.65
CA ASN A 41 0.47 2.58 -3.56
C ASN A 41 -0.83 3.38 -3.68
N ASN A 42 -1.25 3.71 -4.90
CA ASN A 42 -2.52 4.41 -5.14
C ASN A 42 -3.72 3.54 -4.79
N LEU A 43 -3.66 2.22 -5.05
CA LEU A 43 -4.70 1.27 -4.61
C LEU A 43 -4.78 1.18 -3.09
N ILE A 44 -3.65 1.12 -2.39
CA ILE A 44 -3.61 1.13 -0.92
C ILE A 44 -4.27 2.41 -0.39
N THR A 45 -3.94 3.55 -0.97
CA THR A 45 -4.50 4.85 -0.58
C THR A 45 -6.01 4.92 -0.84
N PHE A 46 -6.47 4.36 -1.96
CA PHE A 46 -7.89 4.29 -2.29
C PHE A 46 -8.66 3.42 -1.28
N ASP A 47 -8.11 2.27 -0.91
CA ASP A 47 -8.68 1.38 0.09
C ASP A 47 -8.77 2.05 1.47
N GLU A 48 -7.71 2.74 1.92
CA GLU A 48 -7.72 3.54 3.15
C GLU A 48 -8.85 4.58 3.16
N ILE A 49 -9.03 5.30 2.05
CA ILE A 49 -10.08 6.32 1.92
C ILE A 49 -11.47 5.68 1.98
N ASN A 50 -11.67 4.53 1.35
CA ASN A 50 -12.98 3.86 1.37
C ASN A 50 -13.32 3.33 2.76
N LEU A 51 -12.34 2.76 3.48
CA LEU A 51 -12.55 2.31 4.86
C LEU A 51 -12.91 3.48 5.78
N ILE A 52 -12.26 4.64 5.62
CA ILE A 52 -12.63 5.85 6.37
C ILE A 52 -14.07 6.28 6.05
N LYS A 53 -14.50 6.21 4.79
CA LYS A 53 -15.87 6.55 4.39
C LYS A 53 -16.89 5.57 4.97
N GLU A 54 -16.60 4.27 4.93
CA GLU A 54 -17.46 3.23 5.50
C GLU A 54 -17.60 3.39 7.03
N ASP A 55 -16.51 3.72 7.73
CA ASP A 55 -16.55 4.02 9.17
C ASP A 55 -17.35 5.29 9.49
N VAL A 56 -17.29 6.31 8.63
CA VAL A 56 -18.06 7.56 8.83
C VAL A 56 -19.55 7.37 8.51
N GLU A 57 -19.89 6.56 7.52
CA GLU A 57 -21.28 6.28 7.13
C GLU A 57 -21.97 5.22 8.02
N GLY A 58 -21.20 4.34 8.67
CA GLY A 58 -21.70 3.30 9.58
C GLY A 58 -22.02 3.75 11.03
N VAL A 59 -21.85 5.05 11.35
CA VAL A 59 -22.03 5.61 12.71
C VAL A 59 -23.31 6.44 12.86
N LEU A 60 -24.24 6.38 11.88
CA LEU A 60 -25.59 6.98 11.98
C LEU A 60 -26.62 6.04 12.62
#